data_AF-A0A5K0W532-F1
#
_entry.id   AF-A0A5K0W532-F1
#
_cell.length_a   1.000
_cell.length_b   1.000
_cell.length_c   1.000
_cell.angle_alpha   90.00
_cell.angle_beta   90.00
_cell.angle_gamma   90.00
#
_symmetry.space_group_name_H-M   'P 1'
#
loop_
_entity.id
_entity.type
_entity.pdbx_description
1 polymer ?
#
loop_
_entity_poly.entity_id
_entity_poly.type
_entity_poly.pdbx_seq_one_letter_code
_entity_poly.pdbx_strand_id
1 'polypeptide(L)'
;FNALIPLLKMDERSVRLAAGEGIVIIFERANISASKFDDGEPFESVSGNLSRSTYEDVIHQMKDLSIEAGGRGTSKKELGSQRSFFYDVLAYIE
;
A
#
# COMPACT_ATOMS: atom_id res chain seq x y z
N PHE A 1 -7.65 6.75 -1.87
CA PHE A 1 -7.04 6.08 -0.71
C PHE A 1 -8.06 5.55 0.29
N ASN A 2 -9.00 6.35 0.77
CA ASN A 2 -10.04 5.90 1.73
C ASN A 2 -10.84 4.65 1.30
N ALA A 3 -11.05 4.45 0.00
CA ALA A 3 -11.69 3.24 -0.52
C ALA A 3 -10.73 2.05 -0.74
N LEU A 4 -9.42 2.28 -0.83
CA LEU A 4 -8.41 1.23 -1.13
C LEU A 4 -7.79 0.64 0.13
N ILE A 5 -7.59 1.44 1.19
CA ILE A 5 -7.01 0.95 2.45
C ILE A 5 -7.85 -0.17 3.08
N PRO A 6 -9.20 -0.09 3.13
CA PRO A 6 -10.01 -1.20 3.63
C PRO A 6 -9.87 -2.48 2.81
N LEU A 7 -9.58 -2.37 1.50
CA LEU A 7 -9.42 -3.52 0.60
C LEU A 7 -8.12 -4.28 0.87
N LEU A 8 -7.05 -3.58 1.29
CA LEU A 8 -5.80 -4.22 1.72
C LEU A 8 -5.99 -5.13 2.95
N LYS A 9 -7.04 -4.89 3.75
CA LYS A 9 -7.36 -5.65 4.96
C LYS A 9 -8.31 -6.83 4.71
N MET A 10 -8.78 -7.03 3.48
CA MET A 10 -9.70 -8.12 3.16
C MET A 10 -8.95 -9.45 3.09
N ASP A 11 -9.60 -10.55 3.49
CA ASP A 11 -9.01 -11.90 3.47
C ASP A 11 -8.70 -12.41 2.06
N GLU A 12 -9.39 -11.88 1.06
CA GLU A 12 -9.30 -12.33 -0.32
C GLU A 12 -8.05 -11.76 -1.00
N ARG A 13 -7.10 -12.64 -1.35
CA ARG A 13 -5.78 -12.26 -1.86
C ARG A 13 -5.86 -11.42 -3.13
N SER A 14 -6.75 -11.74 -4.08
CA SER A 14 -6.80 -11.02 -5.35
C SER A 14 -7.28 -9.58 -5.16
N VAL A 15 -8.21 -9.34 -4.23
CA VAL A 15 -8.62 -7.99 -3.82
C VAL A 15 -7.46 -7.21 -3.22
N ARG A 16 -6.67 -7.82 -2.33
CA ARG A 16 -5.49 -7.15 -1.77
C ARG A 16 -4.49 -6.76 -2.85
N LEU A 17 -4.17 -7.66 -3.77
CA LEU A 17 -3.24 -7.40 -4.87
C LEU A 17 -3.74 -6.25 -5.76
N ALA A 18 -5.01 -6.28 -6.18
CA ALA A 18 -5.59 -5.22 -7.00
C ALA A 18 -5.59 -3.86 -6.27
N ALA A 19 -5.83 -3.84 -4.96
CA ALA A 19 -5.73 -2.63 -4.16
C ALA A 19 -4.29 -2.08 -4.10
N GLY A 20 -3.29 -2.96 -3.97
CA GLY A 20 -1.87 -2.60 -4.05
C GLY A 20 -1.48 -2.00 -5.40
N GLU A 21 -1.87 -2.64 -6.51
CA GLU A 21 -1.64 -2.12 -7.86
C GLU A 21 -2.32 -0.76 -8.06
N GLY A 22 -3.56 -0.61 -7.60
CA GLY A 22 -4.29 0.66 -7.67
C GLY A 22 -3.58 1.79 -6.89
N ILE A 23 -2.96 1.47 -5.75
CA ILE A 23 -2.17 2.45 -4.99
C ILE A 23 -0.93 2.89 -5.78
N VAL A 24 -0.19 1.96 -6.38
CA VAL A 24 0.97 2.28 -7.22
C VAL A 24 0.58 3.22 -8.36
N ILE A 25 -0.50 2.91 -9.09
CA ILE A 25 -0.99 3.75 -10.19
C ILE A 25 -1.32 5.16 -9.71
N ILE A 26 -1.94 5.32 -8.54
CA ILE A 26 -2.26 6.65 -8.00
C ILE A 26 -0.98 7.41 -7.66
N PHE A 27 -0.01 6.76 -7.02
CA PHE A 27 1.28 7.38 -6.71
C PHE A 27 2.01 7.85 -7.98
N GLU A 28 2.04 7.00 -9.00
CA GLU A 28 2.64 7.31 -10.29
C GLU A 28 1.94 8.51 -10.96
N ARG A 29 0.61 8.47 -11.06
CA ARG A 29 -0.19 9.50 -11.76
C ARG A 29 -0.22 10.83 -11.05
N ALA A 30 -0.23 10.82 -9.72
CA ALA A 30 -0.19 12.03 -8.91
C ALA A 30 1.25 12.47 -8.59
N ASN A 31 2.26 11.79 -9.14
CA ASN A 31 3.68 12.06 -8.92
C ASN A 31 4.01 12.22 -7.42
N ILE A 32 3.49 11.32 -6.59
CA ILE A 32 3.64 11.32 -5.14
C ILE A 32 4.91 10.55 -4.79
N SER A 33 5.77 11.14 -3.98
CA SER A 33 7.02 10.53 -3.50
C SER A 33 7.12 10.70 -1.98
N ALA A 34 7.79 9.77 -1.30
CA ALA A 34 7.98 9.80 0.15
C ALA A 34 8.60 11.11 0.66
N SER A 35 9.48 11.73 -0.14
CA SER A 35 10.08 13.04 0.15
C SER A 35 9.06 14.16 0.38
N LYS A 36 7.84 14.04 -0.19
CA LYS A 36 6.77 15.02 0.02
C LYS A 36 6.13 14.95 1.41
N PHE A 37 6.46 13.96 2.22
CA PHE A 37 5.92 13.77 3.57
C PHE A 37 6.91 14.12 4.69
N ASP A 38 8.18 14.37 4.38
CA ASP A 38 9.25 14.59 5.37
C ASP A 38 9.31 16.06 5.86
N ASP A 39 8.98 17.02 4.99
CA ASP A 39 9.33 18.45 5.21
C ASP A 39 8.35 19.28 6.08
N GLY A 40 7.40 18.66 6.79
CA GLY A 40 6.46 19.40 7.66
C GLY A 40 5.54 20.41 6.93
N GLU A 41 5.66 20.53 5.61
CA GLU A 41 4.81 21.34 4.74
C GLU A 41 3.38 20.77 4.74
N PRO A 42 2.35 21.63 4.92
CA PRO A 42 0.97 21.22 4.75
C PRO A 42 0.78 20.73 3.32
N PHE A 43 0.36 19.47 3.18
CA PHE A 43 0.03 18.90 1.88
C PHE A 43 -1.24 19.59 1.32
N GLU A 44 -1.06 20.69 0.59
CA GLU A 44 -2.09 21.20 -0.31
C GLU A 44 -2.14 20.31 -1.55
N SER A 45 -2.91 19.23 -1.43
CA SER A 45 -3.69 18.61 -2.50
C SER A 45 -3.01 18.49 -3.88
N VAL A 46 -2.03 17.59 -4.01
CA VAL A 46 -1.71 17.05 -5.35
C VAL A 46 -2.77 16.00 -5.77
N SER A 47 -3.50 15.45 -4.80
CA SER A 47 -4.76 14.75 -5.00
C SER A 47 -5.51 14.86 -3.68
N GLY A 48 -6.66 15.55 -3.64
CA GLY A 48 -7.30 16.08 -2.42
C GLY A 48 -7.74 15.09 -1.32
N ASN A 49 -7.18 13.87 -1.28
CA ASN A 49 -7.55 12.79 -0.37
C ASN A 49 -6.36 11.97 0.19
N LEU A 50 -5.10 12.39 0.04
CA LEU A 50 -3.96 11.72 0.68
C LEU A 50 -3.33 12.62 1.76
N SER A 51 -3.78 12.47 3.01
CA SER A 51 -3.12 13.11 4.16
C SER A 51 -1.86 12.32 4.56
N ARG A 52 -0.98 12.95 5.36
CA ARG A 52 0.16 12.25 5.99
C ARG A 52 -0.27 11.02 6.78
N SER A 53 -1.34 11.11 7.57
CA SER A 53 -1.89 9.96 8.30
C SER A 53 -2.37 8.85 7.37
N THR A 54 -3.02 9.21 6.26
CA THR A 54 -3.47 8.23 5.26
C THR A 54 -2.28 7.56 4.56
N TYR A 55 -1.20 8.31 4.31
CA TYR A 55 0.05 7.78 3.78
C TYR A 55 0.70 6.78 4.76
N GLU A 56 0.88 7.18 6.02
CA GLU A 56 1.43 6.32 7.07
C GLU A 56 0.60 5.02 7.24
N ASP A 57 -0.73 5.11 7.17
CA ASP A 57 -1.62 3.95 7.17
C ASP A 57 -1.38 3.02 5.98
N VAL A 58 -1.22 3.57 4.76
CA VAL A 58 -0.89 2.77 3.56
C VAL A 58 0.44 2.04 3.76
N ILE A 59 1.48 2.76 4.20
CA ILE A 59 2.82 2.21 4.41
C ILE A 59 2.79 1.06 5.42
N HIS A 60 2.11 1.26 6.54
CA HIS A 60 1.96 0.23 7.56
C HIS A 60 1.26 -1.03 7.01
N GLN A 61 0.18 -0.86 6.24
CA GLN A 61 -0.50 -2.02 5.63
C GLN A 61 0.37 -2.76 4.61
N MET A 62 1.11 -2.04 3.76
CA MET A 62 2.02 -2.68 2.79
C MET A 62 3.14 -3.44 3.51
N LYS A 63 3.67 -2.86 4.59
CA LYS A 63 4.69 -3.51 5.41
C LYS A 63 4.17 -4.79 6.04
N ASP A 64 3.00 -4.76 6.67
CA ASP A 64 2.38 -5.94 7.28
C ASP A 64 2.17 -7.06 6.24
N LEU A 65 1.67 -6.72 5.05
CA LEU A 65 1.43 -7.68 3.97
C LEU A 65 2.72 -8.23 3.34
N SER A 66 3.81 -7.45 3.35
CA SER A 66 5.12 -7.88 2.85
C SER A 66 5.80 -8.90 3.76
N ILE A 67 5.42 -8.96 5.04
CA ILE A 67 5.97 -9.91 6.02
C ILE A 67 4.92 -10.88 6.56
N GLU A 68 3.71 -10.88 6.00
CA GLU A 68 2.57 -11.64 6.53
C GLU A 68 2.93 -13.10 6.80
N ALA A 69 2.62 -13.55 8.01
CA ALA A 69 2.67 -14.94 8.37
C ALA A 69 1.42 -15.63 7.80
N GLY A 70 1.60 -16.65 6.97
CA GLY A 70 0.48 -17.34 6.34
C GLY A 70 -0.51 -17.92 7.34
N GLY A 71 -1.80 -17.81 7.03
CA GLY A 71 -2.89 -18.41 7.79
C GLY A 71 -3.15 -19.88 7.44
N ARG A 72 -4.03 -20.51 8.21
CA ARG A 72 -4.50 -21.88 7.95
C ARG A 72 -5.14 -21.95 6.56
N GLY A 73 -4.58 -22.76 5.67
CA GLY A 73 -5.07 -22.94 4.30
C GLY A 73 -4.40 -22.04 3.25
N THR A 74 -3.49 -21.13 3.63
CA THR A 74 -2.75 -20.32 2.67
C THR A 74 -1.61 -21.13 2.03
N SER A 75 -1.54 -21.15 0.70
CA SER A 75 -0.42 -21.80 -0.01
C SER A 75 0.89 -21.05 0.23
N LYS A 76 1.97 -21.78 0.54
CA LYS A 76 3.32 -21.19 0.69
C LYS A 76 3.76 -20.41 -0.55
N LYS A 77 3.40 -20.88 -1.74
CA LYS A 77 3.72 -20.21 -3.02
C LYS A 77 2.98 -18.89 -3.14
N GLU A 78 1.68 -18.89 -2.84
CA GLU A 78 0.84 -17.70 -2.92
C GLU A 78 1.28 -16.65 -1.89
N LEU A 79 1.54 -17.09 -0.65
CA LEU A 79 2.09 -16.23 0.39
C LEU A 79 3.45 -15.64 -0.01
N GLY A 80 4.35 -16.45 -0.56
CA GLY A 80 5.65 -15.98 -1.07
C GLY A 80 5.48 -14.89 -2.14
N SER A 81 4.62 -15.13 -3.13
CA SER A 81 4.36 -14.17 -4.20
C SER A 81 3.71 -12.88 -3.69
N GLN A 82 2.80 -12.99 -2.72
CA GLN A 82 2.15 -11.82 -2.13
C GLN A 82 3.17 -10.96 -1.37
N ARG A 83 4.01 -11.58 -0.53
CA ARG A 83 5.05 -10.88 0.22
C ARG A 83 6.01 -10.14 -0.70
N SER A 84 6.46 -10.80 -1.78
CA SER A 84 7.31 -10.17 -2.79
C SER A 84 6.62 -8.98 -3.44
N PHE A 85 5.36 -9.14 -3.87
CA PHE A 85 4.58 -8.06 -4.46
C PHE A 85 4.47 -6.85 -3.53
N PHE A 86 4.08 -7.06 -2.26
CA PHE A 86 3.94 -5.93 -1.33
C PHE A 86 5.27 -5.34 -0.88
N TYR A 87 6.36 -6.12 -0.91
CA TYR A 87 7.71 -5.59 -0.73
C TYR A 87 8.09 -4.65 -1.89
N ASP A 88 7.81 -5.04 -3.13
CA ASP A 88 8.08 -4.22 -4.31
C ASP A 88 7.23 -2.94 -4.33
N VAL A 89 5.94 -3.06 -3.94
CA VAL A 89 5.05 -1.90 -3.77
C VAL A 89 5.57 -0.96 -2.69
N LEU A 90 5.94 -1.49 -1.51
CA LEU A 90 6.47 -0.69 -0.40
C LEU A 90 7.73 0.07 -0.83
N ALA A 91 8.67 -0.61 -1.49
CA ALA A 91 9.91 -0.01 -1.99
C ALA A 91 9.70 1.06 -3.07
N TYR A 92 8.54 1.06 -3.75
CA TYR A 92 8.18 2.09 -4.72
C TYR A 92 7.59 3.35 -4.06
N ILE A 93 6.82 3.18 -2.98
CA ILE A 93 6.09 4.28 -2.35
C ILE A 93 6.82 4.94 -1.16
N GLU A 94 7.72 4.20 -0.49
CA GLU A 94 8.73 4.72 0.47
C GLU A 94 9.93 5.36 -0.25
#